data_AF-A0A550H2C5-F1
#
_entry.id   AF-A0A550H2C5-F1
#
_cell.length_a   1.000
_cell.length_b   1.000
_cell.length_c   1.000
_cell.angle_alpha   90.00
_cell.angle_beta   90.00
_cell.angle_gamma   90.00
#
_symmetry.space_group_name_H-M   'P 1'
#
loop_
_entity.id
_entity.type
_entity.pdbx_description
1 polymer ?
#
loop_
_entity_poly.entity_id
_entity_poly.type
_entity_poly.pdbx_seq_one_letter_code
_entity_poly.pdbx_strand_id
1 'polypeptide(L)' 'MDYKASIVASCWLAVAVISSVYMWLFADKVGDVLFGVFLPVGLLVFVAFIVTIIVISKPELGKE' A
#
# COMPACT_ATOMS: atom_id res chain seq x y z
N MET A 1 -5.48 -20.80 7.23
CA MET A 1 -4.81 -19.71 6.49
C MET A 1 -5.22 -18.41 7.14
N ASP A 2 -4.27 -17.72 7.76
CA ASP A 2 -4.50 -16.49 8.50
C ASP A 2 -5.15 -15.43 7.59
N TYR A 3 -6.45 -15.24 7.75
CA TYR A 3 -7.25 -14.26 7.00
C TYR A 3 -6.60 -12.87 7.05
N LYS A 4 -5.93 -12.53 8.16
CA LYS A 4 -5.11 -11.32 8.32
C LYS A 4 -3.98 -11.22 7.30
N ALA A 5 -3.25 -12.31 7.08
CA ALA A 5 -2.16 -12.36 6.11
C ALA A 5 -2.69 -12.19 4.68
N SER A 6 -3.85 -12.77 4.36
CA SER A 6 -4.49 -12.59 3.05
C SER A 6 -4.92 -11.14 2.80
N ILE A 7 -5.47 -10.46 3.82
CA ILE A 7 -5.87 -9.06 3.74
C ILE A 7 -4.64 -8.18 3.50
N VAL A 8 -3.58 -8.36 4.30
CA VAL A 8 -2.32 -7.61 4.14
C VAL A 8 -1.71 -7.86 2.76
N ALA A 9 -1.63 -9.12 2.33
CA ALA A 9 -1.08 -9.46 1.01
C ALA A 9 -1.86 -8.80 -0.14
N SER A 10 -3.20 -8.81 -0.09
CA SER A 10 -4.04 -8.15 -1.11
C SER A 10 -3.85 -6.63 -1.13
N CYS A 11 -3.69 -6.01 0.04
CA CYS A 11 -3.47 -4.56 0.17
C CYS A 11 -2.11 -4.16 -0.42
N TRP A 12 -1.05 -4.89 -0.10
CA TRP A 12 0.29 -4.67 -0.65
C TRP A 12 0.34 -4.91 -2.16
N LEU A 13 -0.38 -5.90 -2.66
CA LEU A 13 -0.49 -6.16 -4.09
C LEU A 13 -1.19 -5.00 -4.82
N ALA A 14 -2.27 -4.46 -4.26
CA ALA A 14 -2.94 -3.28 -4.81
C ALA A 14 -2.01 -2.05 -4.86
N VAL A 15 -1.24 -1.80 -3.79
CA VAL A 15 -0.25 -0.70 -3.77
C VAL A 15 0.82 -0.89 -4.83
N ALA A 16 1.34 -2.11 -5.01
CA ALA A 16 2.34 -2.40 -6.04
C ALA A 16 1.81 -2.12 -7.46
N VAL A 17 0.57 -2.52 -7.74
CA VAL A 17 -0.06 -2.27 -9.06
C VAL A 17 -0.27 -0.77 -9.29
N ILE A 18 -0.83 -0.04 -8.33
CA ILE A 18 -1.09 1.41 -8.47
C ILE A 18 0.24 2.17 -8.64
N SER A 19 1.26 1.79 -7.86
CA SER A 19 2.61 2.37 -7.96
C SER A 19 3.24 2.11 -9.33
N SER A 20 3.12 0.89 -9.86
CA SER A 20 3.63 0.52 -11.18
C SER A 20 2.99 1.35 -12.31
N VAL A 21 1.68 1.56 -12.25
CA VAL A 21 0.95 2.41 -13.23
C VAL A 21 1.39 3.87 -13.13
N TYR A 22 1.59 4.38 -11.91
CA TYR A 22 2.07 5.75 -11.70
C TYR A 22 3.48 5.96 -12.24
N MET A 23 4.39 5.02 -12.01
CA MET A 23 5.73 5.07 -12.61
C MET A 23 5.66 5.02 -14.14
N TRP A 24 4.80 4.18 -14.71
CA TRP A 24 4.66 4.08 -16.16
C TRP A 24 4.15 5.37 -16.81
N LEU A 25 3.16 6.04 -16.20
CA LEU A 25 2.56 7.26 -16.76
C LEU A 25 3.45 8.50 -16.63
N PHE A 26 4.28 8.57 -15.59
CA PHE A 26 5.05 9.77 -15.25
C PHE A 26 6.58 9.64 -15.42
N ALA A 27 7.08 8.50 -15.93
CA ALA A 27 8.52 8.27 -16.15
C ALA A 27 9.16 9.17 -17.24
N ASP A 28 8.37 9.92 -18.01
CA ASP A 28 8.87 10.69 -19.16
C ASP A 28 9.66 11.96 -18.76
N LYS A 29 9.38 12.55 -17.58
CA LYS A 29 10.10 13.73 -17.07
C LYS A 29 10.53 13.57 -15.61
N VAL A 30 11.84 13.75 -15.37
CA VAL A 30 12.45 13.65 -14.03
C VAL A 30 11.82 14.61 -13.00
N GLY A 31 11.32 15.77 -13.44
CA GLY A 31 10.59 16.71 -12.59
C GLY A 31 9.21 16.19 -12.14
N ASP A 32 8.51 15.43 -12.97
CA ASP A 32 7.23 14.80 -12.64
C ASP A 32 7.41 13.57 -11.76
N VAL A 33 8.56 12.91 -11.78
CA VAL A 33 8.84 11.75 -10.91
C VAL A 33 8.90 12.15 -9.42
N LEU A 34 9.53 13.28 -9.10
CA LEU A 34 9.72 13.73 -7.71
C LEU A 34 8.43 14.21 -7.02
N PHE A 35 7.48 14.81 -7.76
CA PHE A 35 6.22 15.29 -7.19
C PHE A 35 5.00 14.45 -7.61
N GLY A 36 4.98 13.97 -8.85
CA GLY A 36 3.89 13.18 -9.43
C GLY A 36 3.94 11.69 -9.11
N VAL A 37 5.09 11.12 -8.74
CA VAL A 37 5.21 9.71 -8.33
C VAL A 37 5.53 9.58 -6.85
N PHE A 38 6.56 10.29 -6.35
CA PHE A 38 7.03 10.11 -4.97
C PHE A 38 5.97 10.43 -3.91
N LEU A 39 5.21 11.51 -4.10
CA LEU A 39 4.18 11.95 -3.15
C LEU A 39 2.97 10.98 -3.13
N PRO A 40 2.34 10.63 -4.26
CA PRO A 40 1.23 9.67 -4.25
C PRO A 40 1.64 8.23 -3.90
N VAL A 41 2.79 7.75 -4.40
CA VAL A 41 3.28 6.41 -4.06
C VAL A 41 3.73 6.34 -2.60
N GLY A 42 4.43 7.35 -2.10
CA GLY A 42 4.84 7.44 -0.70
C GLY A 42 3.64 7.45 0.25
N LEU A 43 2.59 8.21 -0.08
CA LEU A 43 1.34 8.22 0.69
C LEU A 43 0.65 6.86 0.67
N LEU A 44 0.58 6.19 -0.49
CA LEU A 44 0.01 4.85 -0.61
C LEU A 44 0.73 3.82 0.26
N VAL A 45 2.06 3.83 0.24
CA VAL A 45 2.87 2.93 1.08
C VAL A 45 2.65 3.23 2.56
N PHE A 46 2.59 4.51 2.94
CA PHE A 46 2.32 4.92 4.32
C PHE A 46 0.95 4.43 4.81
N VAL A 47 -0.09 4.56 3.97
CA VAL A 47 -1.43 4.04 4.28
C VAL A 47 -1.42 2.53 4.41
N ALA A 48 -0.79 1.80 3.49
CA ALA A 48 -0.69 0.34 3.58
C ALA A 48 0.08 -0.14 4.82
N PHE A 49 1.11 0.62 5.24
CA PHE A 49 1.80 0.38 6.49
C PHE A 49 0.87 0.53 7.70
N ILE A 50 0.11 1.63 7.78
CA ILE A 50 -0.88 1.84 8.85
C ILE A 50 -1.93 0.72 8.86
N VAL A 51 -2.48 0.36 7.70
CA VAL A 51 -3.47 -0.72 7.58
C VAL A 51 -2.88 -2.04 8.07
N THR A 52 -1.62 -2.34 7.74
CA THR A 52 -0.92 -3.53 8.21
C THR A 52 -0.81 -3.54 9.73
N ILE A 53 -0.40 -2.42 10.35
CA ILE A 53 -0.31 -2.29 11.81
C ILE A 53 -1.69 -2.45 12.46
N ILE A 54 -2.75 -1.84 11.91
CA ILE A 54 -4.12 -1.96 12.43
C ILE A 54 -4.61 -3.41 12.36
N VAL A 55 -4.46 -4.08 11.21
CA VAL A 55 -4.94 -5.45 10.99
C VAL A 55 -4.20 -6.45 11.89
N ILE A 56 -2.89 -6.29 12.05
CA ILE A 56 -2.08 -7.12 12.94
C ILE A 56 -2.44 -6.87 14.41
N SER A 57 -2.54 -5.61 14.82
CA SER A 57 -2.79 -5.21 16.21
C SER A 57 -4.24 -5.44 16.66
N LYS A 58 -5.18 -5.66 15.74
CA LYS A 58 -6.58 -5.89 16.08
C LYS A 58 -6.71 -7.23 16.84
N PRO A 59 -7.03 -7.23 18.14
CA PRO A 59 -7.24 -8.48 18.88
C PRO A 59 -8.42 -9.24 18.25
N GLU A 60 -8.32 -10.56 18.19
CA GLU A 60 -9.43 -11.42 17.75
C GLU A 60 -10.55 -11.32 18.78
N LEU A 61 -11.46 -10.36 18.58
CA LEU A 61 -12.66 -10.21 19.40
C LEU A 61 -13.66 -11.32 19.00
N GLY A 62 -13.37 -12.54 19.45
CA GLY A 62 -14.19 -13.70 19.11
C GLY A 62 -13.61 -15.03 19.58
N LYS A 63 -13.33 -15.16 20.88
CA LYS A 63 -13.45 -16.40 21.67
C LYS A 63 -13.60 -16.01 23.16
N GLU A 64 -14.80 -15.57 23.53
CA GLU A 64 -15.32 -15.81 24.89
C GLU A 64 -15.82 -17.26 24.97
#